data_AF-A0A3D2Y048-F1
#
_entry.id   AF-A0A3D2Y048-F1
#
_cell.length_a   1.000
_cell.length_b   1.000
_cell.length_c   1.000
_cell.angle_alpha   90.00
_cell.angle_beta   90.00
_cell.angle_gamma   90.00
#
_symmetry.space_group_name_H-M   'P 1'
#
loop_
_entity.id
_entity.type
_entity.pdbx_description
1 polymer ?
#
loop_
_entity_poly.entity_id
_entity_poly.type
_entity_poly.pdbx_seq_one_letter_code
_entity_poly.pdbx_strand_id
1 'polypeptide(L)' 'QAAIDVNARALLPIHIGRFALARHPWKEPFEEIQALSENAPYQLHTPLIGQPINLASPPASKPWWQSID' A
#
# COMPACT_ATOMS: atom_id res chain seq x y z
N GLN A 1 9.99 -5.34 -5.79
CA GLN A 1 10.72 -6.58 -6.10
C GLN A 1 10.06 -7.82 -5.49
N ALA A 2 10.03 -7.97 -4.16
CA ALA A 2 9.50 -9.19 -3.50
C ALA A 2 8.13 -9.69 -3.99
N ALA A 3 7.15 -8.79 -4.19
CA ALA A 3 5.84 -9.15 -4.73
C ALA A 3 5.89 -9.73 -6.16
N ILE A 4 6.82 -9.24 -6.99
CA ILE A 4 7.06 -9.75 -8.35
C ILE A 4 7.74 -11.11 -8.28
N ASP A 5 8.76 -11.26 -7.42
CA ASP A 5 9.55 -12.50 -7.30
C ASP A 5 8.68 -13.70 -6.90
N VAL A 6 7.66 -13.47 -6.06
CA VAL A 6 6.73 -14.52 -5.62
C VAL A 6 5.48 -14.62 -6.51
N ASN A 7 5.46 -13.90 -7.64
CA ASN A 7 4.34 -13.81 -8.57
C ASN A 7 3.01 -13.51 -7.86
N ALA A 8 3.03 -12.55 -6.94
CA ALA A 8 1.86 -12.18 -6.15
C ALA A 8 0.78 -11.61 -7.05
N ARG A 9 -0.48 -11.99 -6.80
CA ARG A 9 -1.64 -11.34 -7.44
C ARG A 9 -1.91 -9.94 -6.88
N ALA A 10 -1.55 -9.72 -5.63
CA ALA A 10 -1.88 -8.50 -4.90
C ALA A 10 -0.81 -8.15 -3.86
N LEU A 11 -0.66 -6.86 -3.56
CA LEU A 11 0.29 -6.33 -2.59
C LEU A 11 -0.43 -5.44 -1.58
N LEU A 12 -0.26 -5.74 -0.29
CA LEU A 12 -0.73 -4.90 0.82
C LEU A 12 0.51 -4.45 1.62
N PRO A 13 0.90 -3.16 1.58
CA PRO A 13 1.98 -2.66 2.41
C PRO A 13 1.58 -2.71 3.88
N ILE A 14 2.53 -3.12 4.72
CA ILE A 14 2.41 -3.15 6.18
C ILE A 14 3.55 -2.34 6.80
N HIS A 15 3.56 -2.25 8.14
CA HIS A 15 4.58 -1.50 8.90
C HIS A 15 4.73 -0.02 8.48
N ILE A 16 3.67 0.56 7.92
CA ILE A 16 3.63 1.93 7.43
C ILE A 16 2.59 2.75 8.19
N GLY A 17 2.88 4.02 8.48
CA GLY A 17 1.90 4.98 9.00
C GLY A 17 1.53 4.90 10.49
N ARG A 18 2.17 4.04 11.30
CA ARG A 18 1.93 4.00 12.76
C ARG A 18 3.05 4.57 13.62
N PHE A 19 4.31 4.23 13.32
CA PHE A 19 5.47 4.61 14.13
C PHE A 19 6.54 5.26 13.26
N ALA A 20 7.19 6.30 13.78
CA ALA A 20 8.33 6.95 13.14
C ALA A 20 9.62 6.17 13.45
N LEU A 21 9.88 5.11 12.68
CA LEU A 21 11.08 4.26 12.81
C LEU A 21 12.21 4.65 11.86
N ALA A 22 11.97 5.59 10.95
CA ALA A 22 12.92 6.11 9.97
C ALA A 22 12.74 7.63 9.82
N ARG A 23 13.69 8.26 9.11
CA ARG A 23 13.81 9.74 8.99
C ARG A 23 12.98 10.36 7.87
N HIS A 24 12.44 9.57 6.96
CA HIS A 24 11.62 10.07 5.86
C HIS A 24 10.24 10.56 6.38
N PRO A 25 9.58 11.50 5.68
CA PRO A 25 8.18 11.83 5.93
C PRO A 25 7.29 10.59 5.95
N TRP A 26 6.26 10.60 6.79
CA TRP A 26 5.43 9.41 7.02
C TRP A 26 4.62 8.98 5.78
N LYS A 27 4.34 9.91 4.85
CA LYS A 27 3.60 9.66 3.59
C LYS A 27 4.47 9.11 2.47
N GLU A 28 5.78 9.37 2.51
CA GLU A 28 6.73 9.04 1.43
C GLU A 28 6.61 7.58 0.98
N PRO A 29 6.55 6.56 1.86
CA PRO A 29 6.50 5.17 1.39
C PRO A 29 5.15 4.80 0.74
N PHE A 30 4.06 5.52 1.04
CA PHE A 30 2.79 5.33 0.35
C PHE A 30 2.84 5.90 -1.07
N GLU A 31 3.50 7.05 -1.24
CA GLU A 31 3.68 7.71 -2.54
C GLU A 31 4.60 6.88 -3.45
N GLU A 32 5.73 6.43 -2.92
CA GLU A 32 6.68 5.58 -3.65
C GLU A 32 6.05 4.25 -4.08
N ILE A 33 5.36 3.55 -3.17
CA ILE A 33 4.77 2.26 -3.52
C ILE A 33 3.61 2.41 -4.52
N GLN A 34 2.87 3.52 -4.47
CA GLN A 34 1.84 3.83 -5.46
C GLN A 34 2.46 3.99 -6.84
N ALA A 35 3.49 4.83 -6.98
CA ALA A 35 4.18 5.06 -8.25
C ALA A 35 4.81 3.78 -8.81
N LEU A 36 5.46 2.98 -7.96
CA LEU A 36 6.06 1.69 -8.34
C LEU A 36 5.02 0.64 -8.75
N SER A 37 3.75 0.80 -8.35
CA SER A 37 2.69 -0.16 -8.63
C SER A 37 1.89 0.15 -9.91
N GLU A 38 2.06 1.31 -10.55
CA GLU A 38 1.26 1.73 -11.72
C GLU A 38 1.33 0.73 -12.88
N ASN A 39 2.47 0.08 -13.09
CA ASN A 39 2.70 -0.89 -14.15
C ASN A 39 3.13 -2.27 -13.61
N ALA A 40 2.84 -2.55 -12.33
CA ALA A 40 3.21 -3.81 -11.70
C ALA A 40 2.26 -4.94 -12.10
N PRO A 41 2.71 -6.21 -12.10
CA PRO A 41 1.87 -7.37 -12.41
C PRO A 41 0.89 -7.75 -11.27
N TYR A 42 0.89 -6.97 -10.18
CA TYR A 42 0.03 -7.18 -9.01
C TYR A 42 -0.87 -5.96 -8.77
N GLN A 43 -1.98 -6.16 -8.07
CA GLN A 43 -2.83 -5.08 -7.62
C GLN A 43 -2.38 -4.53 -6.25
N LEU A 44 -2.13 -3.22 -6.16
CA LEU A 44 -1.83 -2.56 -4.89
C LEU A 44 -3.11 -2.32 -4.07
N HIS A 45 -3.11 -2.79 -2.83
CA HIS A 45 -4.16 -2.55 -1.83
C HIS A 45 -3.72 -1.60 -0.74
N THR A 46 -4.51 -0.54 -0.53
CA THR A 46 -4.29 0.42 0.55
C THR A 46 -5.60 0.72 1.30
N PRO A 47 -6.09 -0.21 2.12
CA PRO A 47 -7.29 0.02 2.94
C PRO A 47 -7.06 1.18 3.91
N LEU A 48 -8.15 1.79 4.35
CA LEU A 48 -8.09 2.67 5.52
C LEU A 48 -7.61 1.87 6.74
N ILE A 49 -6.91 2.54 7.66
CA ILE A 49 -6.48 1.91 8.91
C ILE A 49 -7.71 1.42 9.68
N GLY A 50 -7.77 0.12 9.95
CA GLY A 50 -8.91 -0.54 10.61
C GLY A 50 -10.02 -1.02 9.69
N GLN A 51 -9.94 -0.77 8.37
CA GLN A 51 -10.93 -1.27 7.41
C GLN A 51 -10.73 -2.79 7.18
N PRO A 52 -11.79 -3.61 7.35
CA PRO A 52 -11.74 -5.03 6.99
C PRO A 52 -11.55 -5.24 5.48
N ILE A 53 -10.75 -6.24 5.11
CA ILE A 53 -10.57 -6.67 3.71
C ILE A 53 -11.09 -8.09 3.53
N ASN A 54 -11.87 -8.30 2.48
CA ASN A 54 -12.15 -9.63 1.95
C ASN A 54 -11.10 -9.96 0.87
N LEU A 55 -10.30 -11.01 1.08
CA LEU A 55 -9.25 -11.40 0.14
C LEU A 55 -9.79 -11.97 -1.18
N ALA A 56 -11.02 -12.51 -1.19
CA ALA A 56 -11.67 -13.01 -2.41
C ALA A 56 -12.25 -11.87 -3.27
N SER A 57 -12.60 -10.74 -2.65
CA SER A 57 -13.11 -9.55 -3.32
C SER A 57 -12.60 -8.30 -2.60
N PRO A 58 -11.33 -7.92 -2.83
CA PRO A 58 -10.74 -6.78 -2.15
C PRO A 58 -11.43 -5.47 -2.56
N PRO A 59 -11.63 -4.53 -1.63
CA PRO A 59 -12.17 -3.23 -1.97
C PRO A 59 -11.21 -2.45 -2.89
N ALA A 60 -11.76 -1.52 -3.66
CA ALA A 60 -10.95 -0.59 -4.43
C ALA A 60 -10.08 0.26 -3.49
N SER A 61 -8.80 0.36 -3.82
CA SER A 61 -7.84 1.18 -3.10
C SER A 61 -8.06 2.65 -3.43
N LYS A 62 -7.96 3.51 -2.41
CA LYS A 62 -7.88 4.96 -2.58
C LYS A 62 -6.62 5.47 -1.86
N PRO A 63 -5.96 6.51 -2.38
CA PRO A 63 -4.79 7.09 -1.75
C PRO A 63 -5.20 7.99 -0.57
N TRP A 64 -5.74 7.39 0.50
CA TRP A 64 -6.34 8.12 1.63
C TRP A 64 -5.36 9.01 2.40
N TRP A 65 -4.05 8.73 2.32
CA TRP A 65 -3.02 9.56 2.95
C TRP A 65 -2.89 10.94 2.30
N GLN A 66 -3.36 11.11 1.06
CA GLN A 66 -3.36 12.40 0.36
C GLN A 66 -4.35 13.40 0.98
N SER A 67 -5.36 12.92 1.70
CA SER A 67 -6.37 13.77 2.35
C SER A 67 -6.12 14.00 3.84
N ILE A 68 -4.99 13.56 4.36
CA ILE A 68 -4.59 13.75 5.76
C ILE A 68 -3.38 14.66 5.74
N ASP A 69 -3.32 15.67 6.61
CA ASP A 69 -2.16 16.55 6.77
C ASP A 69 -1.10 15.93 7.68
#